data_AF-A0A8S1IMT9-F1
#
_entry.id   AF-A0A8S1IMT9-F1
#
_cell.length_a   1.000
_cell.length_b   1.000
_cell.length_c   1.000
_cell.angle_alpha   90.00
_cell.angle_beta   90.00
_cell.angle_gamma   90.00
#
_symmetry.space_group_name_H-M   'P 1'
#
loop_
_entity.id
_entity.type
_entity.pdbx_description
1 polymer ?
#
loop_
_entity_poly.entity_id
_entity_poly.type
_entity_poly.pdbx_seq_one_letter_code
_entity_poly.pdbx_strand_id
1 'polypeptide(L)'
;MTPAAANKADPGSAGRAEDAGFVIAGEDTLHSRYLTLINRRVKYPPAANGQETVHEYDVVASRYPHFCVVFPFHSNGNGRGGKVTVLREYSQGLHSLVYSFPAGGYDPAKHATKGDCAWQELSEEAQLKGGRLIPLLDAQHPGVPEVKWCVNRFTPFVVIDPQVDECPGPRDDEEHIEVLKMDIAEVKALARRMERVKLGSSDLHVSVACLGTMTYGVQNTEQEAFEQLDYALAQGINFVDTAEMYPVPCGPDTCGATEAIVGNWMQARNNRNEIILATKVLGGPIAADRSCVVANRHVPKLGTAQQGRTDAKSIRCALEASLRRLKTDCIDLYQIHWPDRYVPIFGLAQYHESMERDYISFEEQVRTMGELIKEGKIRHWGLSNETTFGVCKFCEVARRMGLPQPVSIQNDFSLLDRRFEMELAEACSRRHYNIGLLAYGPLAGGTLSGKYQGQGTYDSRHTLFPALQARYHGEPSLAATKKYADLAGKRGLTTVQLALSWVKSRPYLGSCIIGATKMEQLKEDIEAFQVNLDVETLQAIDAIHAECRNPNVMD
;
A
#
# COMPACT_ATOMS: atom_id res chain seq x y z
N MET A 1 31.93 -1.33 60.82
CA MET A 1 30.83 -2.32 60.76
C MET A 1 29.80 -1.81 59.76
N THR A 2 29.37 -2.72 58.91
CA THR A 2 28.53 -2.59 57.70
C THR A 2 27.20 -1.86 57.94
N PRO A 3 26.70 -1.07 56.96
CA PRO A 3 25.37 -0.47 56.99
C PRO A 3 24.32 -1.41 56.38
N ALA A 4 23.13 -1.47 56.99
CA ALA A 4 21.96 -2.15 56.44
C ALA A 4 21.12 -1.18 55.61
N ALA A 5 20.73 -1.63 54.42
CA ALA A 5 20.01 -0.90 53.39
C ALA A 5 18.55 -0.62 53.77
N ALA A 6 18.10 0.60 53.47
CA ALA A 6 16.68 0.92 53.35
C ALA A 6 16.28 0.89 51.87
N ASN A 7 15.32 0.02 51.54
CA ASN A 7 14.71 -0.12 50.22
C ASN A 7 14.19 1.23 49.70
N LYS A 8 14.72 1.65 48.54
CA LYS A 8 14.07 2.65 47.69
C LYS A 8 13.04 1.94 46.81
N ALA A 9 11.81 2.43 46.86
CA ALA A 9 10.77 2.09 45.91
C ALA A 9 11.17 2.56 44.49
N ASP A 10 10.97 1.67 43.53
CA ASP A 10 11.19 1.85 42.10
C ASP A 10 10.01 2.62 41.47
N PRO A 11 10.22 3.78 40.83
CA PRO A 11 9.15 4.52 40.17
C PRO A 11 9.15 4.23 38.66
N GLY A 12 8.22 3.39 38.19
CA GLY A 12 7.96 3.29 36.76
C GLY A 12 7.40 1.96 36.28
N SER A 13 6.28 1.50 36.85
CA SER A 13 5.46 0.44 36.26
C SER A 13 4.85 0.92 34.93
N ALA A 14 5.63 0.87 33.86
CA ALA A 14 5.10 0.86 32.51
C ALA A 14 4.52 -0.53 32.24
N GLY A 15 3.19 -0.61 32.14
CA GLY A 15 2.50 -1.77 31.61
C GLY A 15 1.24 -2.10 32.39
N ARG A 16 0.12 -2.09 31.68
CA ARG A 16 -0.84 -3.19 31.83
C ARG A 16 -1.21 -3.70 30.45
N ALA A 17 -0.69 -4.89 30.14
CA ALA A 17 -1.22 -5.80 29.14
C ALA A 17 -2.62 -6.33 29.52
N GLU A 18 -3.18 -5.89 30.65
CA GLU A 18 -4.43 -6.42 31.22
C GLU A 18 -5.70 -5.98 30.47
N ASP A 19 -5.65 -4.99 29.57
CA ASP A 19 -6.82 -4.53 28.79
C ASP A 19 -6.93 -5.15 27.38
N ALA A 20 -6.01 -6.04 26.98
CA ALA A 20 -5.91 -6.53 25.60
C ALA A 20 -6.37 -7.99 25.40
N GLY A 21 -6.87 -8.65 26.44
CA GLY A 21 -7.31 -10.04 26.35
C GLY A 21 -6.20 -10.98 25.89
N PHE A 22 -4.96 -10.79 26.34
CA PHE A 22 -3.85 -11.75 26.29
C PHE A 22 -2.81 -11.33 27.34
N VAL A 23 -1.93 -12.24 27.75
CA VAL A 23 -0.83 -11.95 28.67
C VAL A 23 0.51 -12.35 28.07
N ILE A 24 1.53 -11.51 28.26
CA ILE A 24 2.91 -11.86 27.91
C ILE A 24 3.38 -12.89 28.93
N ALA A 25 3.60 -14.12 28.48
CA ALA A 25 3.97 -15.26 29.30
C ALA A 25 5.49 -15.35 29.51
N GLY A 26 6.29 -14.73 28.64
CA GLY A 26 7.75 -14.66 28.79
C GLY A 26 8.44 -13.92 27.66
N GLU A 27 9.66 -13.44 27.92
CA GLU A 27 10.52 -12.74 26.95
C GLU A 27 11.98 -13.12 27.15
N ASP A 28 12.63 -13.54 26.07
CA ASP A 28 14.03 -13.89 26.05
C ASP A 28 14.75 -13.03 25.00
N THR A 29 15.77 -12.26 25.41
CA THR A 29 16.59 -11.46 24.48
C THR A 29 17.54 -12.38 23.73
N LEU A 30 17.35 -12.51 22.41
CA LEU A 30 18.17 -13.33 21.54
C LEU A 30 19.42 -12.59 21.05
N HIS A 31 19.27 -11.29 20.77
CA HIS A 31 20.35 -10.45 20.23
C HIS A 31 20.15 -8.99 20.64
N SER A 32 21.22 -8.26 20.93
CA SER A 32 21.17 -6.83 21.26
C SER A 32 22.46 -6.12 20.85
N ARG A 33 22.36 -5.16 19.91
CA ARG A 33 23.45 -4.22 19.58
C ARG A 33 22.90 -2.82 19.33
N TYR A 34 22.12 -2.64 18.25
CA TYR A 34 21.38 -1.41 17.93
C TYR A 34 19.86 -1.61 18.04
N LEU A 35 19.40 -2.83 17.75
CA LEU A 35 18.05 -3.34 17.96
C LEU A 35 18.13 -4.56 18.88
N THR A 36 17.08 -4.79 19.66
CA THR A 36 16.93 -5.97 20.54
C THR A 36 15.97 -6.96 19.89
N LEU A 37 16.46 -8.12 19.47
CA LEU A 37 15.59 -9.22 19.07
C LEU A 37 15.11 -9.94 20.34
N ILE A 38 13.80 -9.95 20.57
CA ILE A 38 13.17 -10.60 21.72
C ILE A 38 12.33 -11.76 21.19
N ASN A 39 12.62 -12.98 21.64
CA ASN A 39 11.65 -14.07 21.51
C ASN A 39 10.56 -13.86 22.56
N ARG A 40 9.35 -13.52 22.13
CA ARG A 40 8.21 -13.26 23.01
C ARG A 40 7.23 -14.43 22.97
N ARG A 41 6.85 -14.89 24.16
CA ARG A 41 5.76 -15.84 24.39
C ARG A 41 4.51 -15.08 24.82
N VAL A 42 3.42 -15.20 24.06
CA VAL A 42 2.11 -14.62 24.42
C VAL A 42 1.07 -15.70 24.59
N LYS A 43 0.36 -15.60 25.71
CA LYS A 43 -0.73 -16.48 26.11
C LYS A 43 -2.06 -15.78 25.87
N TYR A 44 -2.88 -16.34 24.99
CA TYR A 44 -4.23 -15.84 24.73
C TYR A 44 -5.24 -16.50 25.69
N PRO A 45 -6.35 -15.81 26.01
CA PRO A 45 -7.43 -16.33 26.82
C PRO A 45 -8.00 -17.59 26.15
N PRO A 46 -8.56 -18.50 26.95
CA PRO A 46 -9.08 -19.75 26.42
C PRO A 46 -10.14 -19.48 25.34
N ALA A 47 -10.04 -20.19 24.21
CA ALA A 47 -11.14 -20.22 23.26
C ALA A 47 -12.39 -20.85 23.92
N ALA A 48 -13.56 -20.81 23.27
CA ALA A 48 -14.82 -21.34 23.82
C ALA A 48 -14.75 -22.83 24.26
N ASN A 49 -13.70 -23.55 23.90
CA ASN A 49 -13.38 -24.92 24.31
C ASN A 49 -12.50 -25.03 25.59
N GLY A 50 -12.17 -23.91 26.25
CA GLY A 50 -11.38 -23.87 27.48
C GLY A 50 -9.87 -24.07 27.29
N GLN A 51 -9.37 -24.12 26.06
CA GLN A 51 -7.96 -24.39 25.78
C GLN A 51 -7.17 -23.09 25.59
N GLU A 52 -6.14 -22.91 26.41
CA GLU A 52 -5.20 -21.78 26.31
C GLU A 52 -4.19 -22.03 25.18
N THR A 53 -3.86 -21.00 24.41
CA THR A 53 -2.85 -21.06 23.34
C THR A 53 -1.69 -20.14 23.67
N VAL A 54 -0.46 -20.67 23.55
CA VAL A 54 0.78 -19.90 23.68
C VAL A 54 1.44 -19.83 22.32
N HIS A 55 1.68 -18.61 21.85
CA HIS A 55 2.39 -18.35 20.60
C HIS A 55 3.78 -17.78 20.91
N GLU A 56 4.77 -18.27 20.18
CA GLU A 56 6.14 -17.76 20.16
C GLU A 56 6.38 -16.98 18.88
N TYR A 57 6.98 -15.81 19.01
CA TYR A 57 7.37 -15.01 17.86
C TYR A 57 8.53 -14.08 18.19
N ASP A 58 9.39 -13.86 17.21
CA ASP A 58 10.48 -12.91 17.29
C ASP A 58 9.97 -11.48 17.10
N VAL A 59 10.18 -10.64 18.11
CA VAL A 59 9.86 -9.22 18.10
C VAL A 59 11.17 -8.44 18.02
N VAL A 60 11.27 -7.57 17.03
CA VAL A 60 12.31 -6.53 17.02
C VAL A 60 11.82 -5.40 17.91
N ALA A 61 12.45 -5.28 19.07
CA ALA A 61 12.15 -4.28 20.07
C ALA A 61 13.46 -3.61 20.52
N SER A 62 13.35 -2.73 21.47
CA SER A 62 14.49 -2.21 22.20
C SER A 62 14.17 -2.36 23.68
N ARG A 63 15.14 -2.78 24.50
CA ARG A 63 15.03 -2.63 25.95
C ARG A 63 15.32 -1.18 26.37
N TYR A 64 16.27 -0.52 25.70
CA TYR A 64 16.70 0.88 25.88
C TYR A 64 17.57 1.37 24.67
N PRO A 65 17.01 1.92 23.57
CA PRO A 65 17.22 3.36 23.36
C PRO A 65 15.97 4.08 22.84
N HIS A 66 15.84 5.35 23.22
CA HIS A 66 15.10 6.31 22.41
C HIS A 66 15.99 6.70 21.23
N PHE A 67 15.46 6.71 20.02
CA PHE A 67 16.21 7.24 18.87
C PHE A 67 16.26 8.76 18.96
N CYS A 68 17.43 9.38 18.92
CA CYS A 68 17.50 10.83 18.75
C CYS A 68 17.49 11.12 17.25
N VAL A 69 16.71 12.11 16.82
CA VAL A 69 16.68 12.55 15.42
C VAL A 69 16.97 14.05 15.39
N VAL A 70 17.93 14.46 14.59
CA VAL A 70 18.48 15.81 14.58
C VAL A 70 18.11 16.53 13.30
N PHE A 71 17.49 17.69 13.39
CA PHE A 71 17.12 18.53 12.25
C PHE A 71 18.09 19.72 12.16
N PRO A 72 19.13 19.67 11.31
CA PRO A 72 20.14 20.71 11.24
C PRO A 72 19.64 21.84 10.32
N PHE A 73 19.30 22.98 10.92
CA PHE A 73 18.70 24.12 10.25
C PHE A 73 19.65 25.33 10.21
N HIS A 74 19.91 25.83 9.00
CA HIS A 74 20.75 26.98 8.71
C HIS A 74 19.86 28.20 8.46
N SER A 75 19.80 29.14 9.40
CA SER A 75 18.81 30.22 9.47
C SER A 75 19.06 31.38 8.50
N ASN A 76 20.23 31.45 7.86
CA ASN A 76 20.69 32.54 6.99
C ASN A 76 20.64 33.95 7.63
N GLY A 77 20.46 34.07 8.95
CA GLY A 77 20.52 35.31 9.73
C GLY A 77 19.44 36.37 9.47
N ASN A 78 18.73 36.33 8.33
CA ASN A 78 17.90 37.44 7.82
C ASN A 78 16.42 37.07 7.51
N GLY A 79 15.94 35.91 7.96
CA GLY A 79 14.50 35.57 7.88
C GLY A 79 13.95 35.27 6.47
N ARG A 80 14.79 35.06 5.46
CA ARG A 80 14.39 34.52 4.14
C ARG A 80 15.19 33.27 3.79
N GLY A 81 14.47 32.16 3.61
CA GLY A 81 14.96 30.91 3.02
C GLY A 81 16.04 30.20 3.83
N GLY A 82 15.69 29.69 5.01
CA GLY A 82 16.61 28.81 5.75
C GLY A 82 16.79 27.47 5.04
N LYS A 83 17.99 26.90 5.15
CA LYS A 83 18.35 25.59 4.59
C LYS A 83 18.32 24.51 5.66
N VAL A 84 18.06 23.29 5.25
CA VAL A 84 18.11 22.10 6.10
C VAL A 84 19.16 21.16 5.54
N THR A 85 19.98 20.59 6.41
CA THR A 85 20.84 19.47 6.04
C THR A 85 20.02 18.19 6.06
N VAL A 86 19.96 17.49 4.93
CA VAL A 86 19.25 16.23 4.74
C VAL A 86 20.28 15.18 4.32
N LEU A 87 20.15 13.97 4.81
CA LEU A 87 20.98 12.85 4.40
C LEU A 87 20.29 12.09 3.27
N ARG A 88 21.06 11.60 2.30
CA ARG A 88 20.61 10.63 1.32
C ARG A 88 21.44 9.38 1.50
N GLU A 89 20.78 8.30 1.88
CA GLU A 89 21.43 7.07 2.32
C GLU A 89 20.74 5.84 1.75
N TYR A 90 21.45 4.71 1.75
CA TYR A 90 20.86 3.43 1.36
C TYR A 90 20.25 2.73 2.57
N SER A 91 18.91 2.66 2.62
CA SER A 91 18.21 1.89 3.65
C SER A 91 18.22 0.42 3.26
N GLN A 92 18.97 -0.40 3.99
CA GLN A 92 19.03 -1.85 3.75
C GLN A 92 17.64 -2.51 3.89
N GLY A 93 16.84 -2.07 4.88
CA GLY A 93 15.50 -2.62 5.14
C GLY A 93 14.50 -2.33 4.01
N LEU A 94 14.62 -1.16 3.37
CA LEU A 94 13.78 -0.78 2.23
C LEU A 94 14.40 -1.15 0.87
N HIS A 95 15.68 -1.55 0.86
CA HIS A 95 16.47 -1.85 -0.33
C HIS A 95 16.40 -0.69 -1.35
N SER A 96 16.46 0.54 -0.87
CA SER A 96 16.30 1.76 -1.66
C SER A 96 17.11 2.91 -1.08
N LEU A 97 17.42 3.88 -1.94
CA LEU A 97 17.95 5.17 -1.47
C LEU A 97 16.81 5.98 -0.89
N VAL A 98 16.99 6.44 0.35
CA VAL A 98 16.04 7.25 1.10
C VAL A 98 16.65 8.59 1.46
N TYR A 99 15.79 9.53 1.83
CA TYR A 99 16.20 10.79 2.43
C TYR A 99 15.83 10.77 3.90
N SER A 100 16.78 11.11 4.75
CA SER A 100 16.67 11.04 6.20
C SER A 100 17.35 12.23 6.89
N PHE A 101 17.37 12.20 8.21
CA PHE A 101 18.03 13.17 9.06
C PHE A 101 19.00 12.42 9.97
N PRO A 102 20.06 13.08 10.47
CA PRO A 102 20.97 12.43 11.38
C PRO A 102 20.25 11.83 12.57
N ALA A 103 20.46 10.54 12.86
CA ALA A 103 19.72 9.82 13.85
C ALA A 103 20.45 8.60 14.39
N GLY A 104 20.26 8.33 15.68
CA GLY A 104 20.87 7.16 16.31
C GLY A 104 20.34 6.87 17.70
N GLY A 105 20.79 5.73 18.23
CA GLY A 105 20.25 5.15 19.47
C GLY A 105 20.87 5.75 20.72
N TYR A 106 20.05 6.34 21.60
CA TYR A 106 20.51 6.76 22.94
C TYR A 106 20.89 5.57 23.83
N ASP A 107 22.17 5.24 23.88
CA ASP A 107 22.77 4.29 24.81
C ASP A 107 23.26 5.01 26.09
N PRO A 108 22.69 4.75 27.29
CA PRO A 108 23.14 5.38 28.55
C PRO A 108 24.54 4.94 28.99
N ALA A 109 25.12 3.88 28.40
CA ALA A 109 26.52 3.53 28.61
C ALA A 109 27.49 4.41 27.79
N LYS A 110 27.01 5.03 26.70
CA LYS A 110 27.79 5.90 25.80
C LYS A 110 27.47 7.38 25.95
N HIS A 111 26.23 7.71 26.28
CA HIS A 111 25.70 9.07 26.30
C HIS A 111 25.20 9.44 27.69
N ALA A 112 25.57 10.62 28.20
CA ALA A 112 25.08 11.11 29.48
C ALA A 112 23.63 11.63 29.38
N THR A 113 23.26 12.16 28.22
CA THR A 113 21.93 12.68 27.90
C THR A 113 21.53 12.35 26.46
N LYS A 114 20.23 12.44 26.15
CA LYS A 114 19.74 12.37 24.76
C LYS A 114 20.31 13.48 23.88
N GLY A 115 20.65 14.63 24.46
CA GLY A 115 21.31 15.72 23.75
C GLY A 115 22.74 15.35 23.31
N ASP A 116 23.45 14.56 24.11
CA ASP A 116 24.80 14.10 23.74
C ASP A 116 24.75 13.12 22.57
N CYS A 117 23.77 12.20 22.57
CA CYS A 117 23.49 11.34 21.42
C CYS A 117 23.17 12.21 20.19
N ALA A 118 22.24 13.17 20.28
CA ALA A 118 21.94 14.08 19.17
C ALA A 118 23.18 14.83 18.63
N TRP A 119 24.11 15.27 19.49
CA TRP A 119 25.35 15.90 19.02
C TRP A 119 26.31 14.93 18.34
N GLN A 120 26.39 13.71 18.84
CA GLN A 120 27.21 12.65 18.26
C GLN A 120 26.74 12.33 16.83
N GLU A 121 25.45 12.03 16.64
CA GLU A 121 24.89 11.69 15.32
C GLU A 121 25.03 12.85 14.32
N LEU A 122 24.86 14.09 14.79
CA LEU A 122 25.07 15.28 13.96
C LEU A 122 26.52 15.37 13.43
N SER A 123 27.51 15.04 14.27
CA SER A 123 28.92 15.06 13.90
C SER A 123 29.27 13.89 12.97
N GLU A 124 28.83 12.67 13.31
CA GLU A 124 29.17 11.45 12.58
C GLU A 124 28.54 11.43 11.17
N GLU A 125 27.22 11.59 11.07
CA GLU A 125 26.51 11.40 9.81
C GLU A 125 26.51 12.68 8.95
N ALA A 126 26.24 13.83 9.59
CA ALA A 126 26.11 15.12 8.91
C ALA A 126 27.42 15.92 8.82
N GLN A 127 28.48 15.54 9.54
CA GLN A 127 29.75 16.29 9.63
C GLN A 127 29.55 17.73 10.10
N LEU A 128 28.67 17.90 11.10
CA LEU A 128 28.29 19.19 11.64
C LEU A 128 28.45 19.22 13.17
N LYS A 129 28.78 20.38 13.73
CA LYS A 129 28.88 20.61 15.18
C LYS A 129 28.46 22.02 15.59
N GLY A 130 28.21 22.20 16.87
CA GLY A 130 27.89 23.52 17.44
C GLY A 130 26.55 24.07 16.94
N GLY A 131 26.27 25.33 17.26
CA GLY A 131 24.94 25.93 17.10
C GLY A 131 24.07 25.75 18.34
N ARG A 132 22.76 25.91 18.19
CA ARG A 132 21.80 25.79 19.30
C ARG A 132 20.89 24.58 19.13
N LEU A 133 21.10 23.56 19.95
CA LEU A 133 20.24 22.38 20.06
C LEU A 133 18.96 22.72 20.83
N ILE A 134 17.80 22.41 20.26
CA ILE A 134 16.47 22.65 20.82
C ILE A 134 15.72 21.32 20.83
N PRO A 135 15.42 20.73 22.01
CA PRO A 135 14.52 19.58 22.08
C PRO A 135 13.11 20.01 21.64
N LEU A 136 12.47 19.21 20.78
CA LEU A 136 11.11 19.49 20.30
C LEU A 136 10.01 18.85 21.16
N LEU A 137 10.40 18.07 22.17
CA LEU A 137 9.51 17.45 23.13
C LEU A 137 9.93 17.81 24.56
N ASP A 138 8.98 17.78 25.48
CA ASP A 138 9.27 17.94 26.90
C ASP A 138 10.24 16.86 27.40
N ALA A 139 11.05 17.19 28.41
CA ALA A 139 12.08 16.28 28.94
C ALA A 139 11.53 14.93 29.45
N GLN A 140 10.27 14.91 29.89
CA GLN A 140 9.57 13.71 30.37
C GLN A 140 8.76 13.01 29.27
N HIS A 141 8.70 13.57 28.06
CA HIS A 141 7.94 12.97 26.97
C HIS A 141 8.57 11.62 26.59
N PRO A 142 7.78 10.55 26.43
CA PRO A 142 8.30 9.22 26.10
C PRO A 142 8.90 9.11 24.68
N GLY A 143 9.00 10.20 23.92
CA GLY A 143 9.25 10.22 22.47
C GLY A 143 8.01 9.90 21.61
N VAL A 144 8.16 10.01 20.29
CA VAL A 144 7.11 9.79 19.28
C VAL A 144 7.23 8.37 18.71
N PRO A 145 6.15 7.58 18.63
CA PRO A 145 6.18 6.22 18.07
C PRO A 145 6.69 6.17 16.63
N GLU A 146 7.51 5.18 16.30
CA GLU A 146 8.11 5.03 14.96
C GLU A 146 7.24 4.18 13.99
N VAL A 147 6.71 3.02 14.40
CA VAL A 147 5.84 2.15 13.56
C VAL A 147 4.95 1.19 14.37
N LYS A 148 3.92 0.60 13.71
CA LYS A 148 2.90 -0.33 14.26
C LYS A 148 3.42 -1.50 15.10
N TRP A 149 4.59 -2.06 14.76
CA TRP A 149 5.12 -3.28 15.39
C TRP A 149 6.37 -3.04 16.23
N CYS A 150 6.73 -1.77 16.45
CA CYS A 150 7.91 -1.41 17.23
C CYS A 150 7.52 -0.59 18.45
N VAL A 151 8.18 -0.86 19.57
CA VAL A 151 8.09 -0.03 20.78
C VAL A 151 9.02 1.20 20.70
N ASN A 152 9.79 1.33 19.61
CA ASN A 152 10.71 2.43 19.42
C ASN A 152 9.96 3.77 19.41
N ARG A 153 10.58 4.72 20.11
CA ARG A 153 10.13 6.11 20.13
C ARG A 153 11.30 7.01 19.85
N PHE A 154 11.14 7.93 18.90
CA PHE A 154 12.16 8.91 18.60
C PHE A 154 11.97 10.21 19.40
N THR A 155 13.07 10.87 19.72
CA THR A 155 13.15 12.16 20.41
C THR A 155 13.75 13.16 19.43
N PRO A 156 12.92 14.06 18.87
CA PRO A 156 13.36 15.02 17.87
C PRO A 156 14.06 16.24 18.49
N PHE A 157 15.14 16.68 17.86
CA PHE A 157 15.90 17.89 18.20
C PHE A 157 16.14 18.76 16.97
N VAL A 158 15.96 20.07 17.05
CA VAL A 158 16.39 21.01 16.01
C VAL A 158 17.71 21.63 16.40
N VAL A 159 18.69 21.65 15.50
CA VAL A 159 19.94 22.39 15.70
C VAL A 159 19.92 23.62 14.81
N ILE A 160 19.97 24.81 15.41
CA ILE A 160 20.00 26.07 14.68
C ILE A 160 21.46 26.50 14.47
N ASP A 161 21.80 26.77 13.21
CA ASP A 161 23.09 27.26 12.72
C ASP A 161 24.32 26.40 13.10
N PRO A 162 24.29 25.08 12.84
CA PRO A 162 25.45 24.25 13.03
C PRO A 162 26.57 24.59 12.04
N GLN A 163 27.81 24.37 12.44
CA GLN A 163 29.02 24.63 11.67
C GLN A 163 29.64 23.32 11.17
N VAL A 164 30.49 23.40 10.15
CA VAL A 164 31.24 22.23 9.66
C VAL A 164 32.11 21.68 10.77
N ASP A 165 32.07 20.36 10.97
CA ASP A 165 33.02 19.68 11.82
C ASP A 165 34.26 19.32 11.01
N GLU A 166 35.39 19.96 11.32
CA GLU A 166 36.67 19.68 10.65
C GLU A 166 37.29 18.32 11.05
N CYS A 167 36.82 17.74 12.16
CA CYS A 167 37.26 16.44 12.67
C CYS A 167 36.06 15.59 13.08
N PRO A 168 35.17 15.23 12.12
CA PRO A 168 33.98 14.46 12.45
C PRO A 168 34.35 13.07 12.99
N GLY A 169 33.47 12.50 13.82
CA GLY A 169 33.56 11.08 14.18
C GLY A 169 33.54 10.20 12.92
N PRO A 170 34.14 8.99 12.97
CA PRO A 170 34.02 8.06 11.87
C PRO A 170 32.54 7.70 11.64
N ARG A 171 32.11 7.64 10.39
CA ARG A 171 30.82 7.01 10.04
C ARG A 171 30.92 5.51 10.25
N ASP A 172 29.79 4.87 10.55
CA ASP A 172 29.75 3.42 10.59
C ASP A 172 30.06 2.85 9.19
N ASP A 173 30.90 1.80 9.12
CA ASP A 173 31.44 1.24 7.86
C ASP A 173 30.36 0.75 6.86
N GLU A 174 29.11 0.62 7.33
CA GLU A 174 27.95 0.13 6.58
C GLU A 174 27.11 1.26 5.95
N GLU A 175 27.46 2.53 6.20
CA GLU A 175 26.64 3.69 5.85
C GLU A 175 27.16 4.47 4.63
N HIS A 176 26.52 4.25 3.49
CA HIS A 176 26.73 5.07 2.30
C HIS A 176 25.85 6.33 2.34
N ILE A 177 26.34 7.37 3.02
CA ILE A 177 25.62 8.64 3.24
C ILE A 177 26.15 9.78 2.35
N GLU A 178 25.25 10.37 1.57
CA GLU A 178 25.43 11.65 0.88
C GLU A 178 24.77 12.78 1.70
N VAL A 179 25.49 13.86 1.99
CA VAL A 179 24.98 15.00 2.77
C VAL A 179 24.52 16.10 1.81
N LEU A 180 23.25 16.50 1.92
CA LEU A 180 22.61 17.48 1.04
C LEU A 180 22.19 18.72 1.85
N LYS A 181 22.34 19.91 1.26
CA LYS A 181 21.76 21.16 1.80
C LYS A 181 20.60 21.60 0.92
N MET A 182 19.39 21.55 1.47
CA MET A 182 18.15 21.81 0.74
C MET A 182 17.39 23.00 1.33
N ASP A 183 16.70 23.77 0.51
CA ASP A 183 15.74 24.78 0.98
C ASP A 183 14.51 24.10 1.60
N ILE A 184 13.86 24.74 2.59
CA ILE A 184 12.64 24.20 3.21
C ILE A 184 11.57 23.83 2.16
N ALA A 185 11.45 24.60 1.07
CA ALA A 185 10.50 24.30 0.01
C ALA A 185 10.83 22.98 -0.71
N GLU A 186 12.12 22.70 -0.94
CA GLU A 186 12.59 21.45 -1.55
C GLU A 186 12.37 20.27 -0.61
N VAL A 187 12.64 20.43 0.70
CA VAL A 187 12.35 19.39 1.70
C VAL A 187 10.84 19.09 1.76
N LYS A 188 9.99 20.13 1.72
CA LYS A 188 8.54 19.95 1.67
C LYS A 188 8.09 19.25 0.38
N ALA A 189 8.68 19.59 -0.76
CA ALA A 189 8.38 18.94 -2.03
C ALA A 189 8.81 17.46 -2.02
N LEU A 190 9.97 17.17 -1.44
CA LEU A 190 10.48 15.82 -1.25
C LEU A 190 9.58 14.99 -0.33
N ALA A 191 9.17 15.56 0.81
CA ALA A 191 8.27 14.91 1.77
C ALA A 191 6.88 14.64 1.18
N ARG A 192 6.46 15.45 0.19
CA ARG A 192 5.18 15.29 -0.53
C ARG A 192 5.28 14.40 -1.75
N ARG A 193 6.48 13.94 -2.10
CA ARG A 193 6.70 13.13 -3.30
C ARG A 193 5.92 11.83 -3.16
N MET A 194 5.18 11.46 -4.20
CA MET A 194 4.53 10.17 -4.25
C MET A 194 5.57 9.05 -4.09
N GLU A 195 5.41 8.26 -3.03
CA GLU A 195 6.26 7.12 -2.72
C GLU A 195 6.17 6.10 -3.86
N ARG A 196 7.29 5.44 -4.16
CA ARG A 196 7.37 4.37 -5.16
C ARG A 196 7.95 3.11 -4.55
N VAL A 197 7.39 1.97 -4.91
CA VAL A 197 7.81 0.65 -4.45
C VAL A 197 8.05 -0.28 -5.63
N LYS A 198 8.95 -1.25 -5.44
CA LYS A 198 9.17 -2.31 -6.41
C LYS A 198 7.96 -3.26 -6.42
N LEU A 199 7.37 -3.51 -7.59
CA LEU A 199 6.17 -4.34 -7.71
C LEU A 199 6.53 -5.83 -7.69
N GLY A 200 6.36 -6.47 -6.53
CA GLY A 200 6.63 -7.90 -6.35
C GLY A 200 8.06 -8.28 -6.79
N SER A 201 8.17 -9.33 -7.61
CA SER A 201 9.43 -9.82 -8.16
C SER A 201 9.88 -9.13 -9.46
N SER A 202 9.11 -8.16 -9.98
CA SER A 202 9.43 -7.44 -11.22
C SER A 202 10.53 -6.40 -11.07
N ASP A 203 10.95 -5.76 -12.16
CA ASP A 203 11.80 -4.56 -12.17
C ASP A 203 11.02 -3.23 -12.10
N LEU A 204 9.68 -3.30 -12.06
CA LEU A 204 8.81 -2.12 -12.08
C LEU A 204 8.82 -1.40 -10.73
N HIS A 205 8.97 -0.07 -10.77
CA HIS A 205 8.83 0.81 -9.60
C HIS A 205 7.57 1.65 -9.76
N VAL A 206 6.50 1.21 -9.10
CA VAL A 206 5.17 1.81 -9.17
C VAL A 206 4.95 2.78 -8.01
N SER A 207 4.22 3.86 -8.25
CA SER A 207 3.70 4.71 -7.19
C SER A 207 2.77 3.92 -6.26
N VAL A 208 2.78 4.23 -4.96
CA VAL A 208 1.89 3.59 -3.96
C VAL A 208 0.40 3.87 -4.23
N ALA A 209 0.09 4.91 -5.00
CA ALA A 209 -1.21 5.16 -5.61
C ALA A 209 -1.16 4.83 -7.11
N CYS A 210 -2.22 4.20 -7.61
CA CYS A 210 -2.45 3.89 -9.02
C CYS A 210 -3.76 4.54 -9.46
N LEU A 211 -3.79 5.20 -10.62
CA LEU A 211 -5.01 5.77 -11.16
C LEU A 211 -5.82 4.71 -11.90
N GLY A 212 -6.94 4.29 -11.32
CA GLY A 212 -7.92 3.43 -11.97
C GLY A 212 -8.86 4.22 -12.88
N THR A 213 -9.15 3.66 -14.05
CA THR A 213 -9.78 4.42 -15.16
C THR A 213 -11.18 3.93 -15.54
N MET A 214 -11.78 3.03 -14.75
CA MET A 214 -13.01 2.31 -15.14
C MET A 214 -14.25 3.20 -15.36
N THR A 215 -14.20 4.50 -15.07
CA THR A 215 -15.28 5.46 -15.29
C THR A 215 -15.21 6.18 -16.64
N TYR A 216 -14.05 6.12 -17.31
CA TYR A 216 -13.76 6.95 -18.50
C TYR A 216 -14.48 6.42 -19.73
N GLY A 217 -15.37 7.25 -20.30
CA GLY A 217 -16.25 6.91 -21.42
C GLY A 217 -17.70 6.64 -21.02
N VAL A 218 -18.04 6.64 -19.72
CA VAL A 218 -19.42 6.56 -19.23
C VAL A 218 -19.71 7.65 -18.20
N GLN A 219 -19.01 7.65 -17.06
CA GLN A 219 -19.24 8.66 -16.02
C GLN A 219 -18.34 9.89 -16.22
N ASN A 220 -17.23 9.74 -16.94
CA ASN A 220 -16.33 10.81 -17.29
C ASN A 220 -16.17 10.91 -18.81
N THR A 221 -16.12 12.13 -19.31
CA THR A 221 -15.77 12.45 -20.69
C THR A 221 -14.27 12.23 -20.94
N GLU A 222 -13.85 12.23 -22.21
CA GLU A 222 -12.43 12.16 -22.56
C GLU A 222 -11.64 13.35 -22.00
N GLN A 223 -12.21 14.56 -22.03
CA GLN A 223 -11.56 15.75 -21.48
C GLN A 223 -11.35 15.63 -19.97
N GLU A 224 -12.37 15.23 -19.21
CA GLU A 224 -12.24 15.02 -17.76
C GLU A 224 -11.24 13.91 -17.45
N ALA A 225 -11.19 12.84 -18.26
CA ALA A 225 -10.19 11.80 -18.12
C ALA A 225 -8.76 12.34 -18.33
N PHE A 226 -8.55 13.20 -19.34
CA PHE A 226 -7.25 13.84 -19.58
C PHE A 226 -6.86 14.74 -18.41
N GLU A 227 -7.79 15.53 -17.88
CA GLU A 227 -7.55 16.39 -16.71
C GLU A 227 -7.13 15.58 -15.47
N GLN A 228 -7.79 14.45 -15.21
CA GLN A 228 -7.42 13.55 -14.13
C GLN A 228 -6.04 12.90 -14.35
N LEU A 229 -5.76 12.40 -15.56
CA LEU A 229 -4.49 11.78 -15.91
C LEU A 229 -3.32 12.77 -15.82
N ASP A 230 -3.50 13.98 -16.36
CA ASP A 230 -2.50 15.06 -16.31
C ASP A 230 -2.21 15.45 -14.84
N TYR A 231 -3.25 15.57 -14.00
CA TYR A 231 -3.08 15.89 -12.59
C TYR A 231 -2.39 14.76 -11.81
N ALA A 232 -2.79 13.51 -12.00
CA ALA A 232 -2.18 12.37 -11.31
C ALA A 232 -0.69 12.25 -11.64
N LEU A 233 -0.32 12.39 -12.92
CA LEU A 233 1.08 12.37 -13.35
C LEU A 233 1.88 13.53 -12.72
N ALA A 234 1.30 14.73 -12.68
CA ALA A 234 1.91 15.90 -12.03
C ALA A 234 2.09 15.72 -10.51
N GLN A 235 1.25 14.92 -9.84
CA GLN A 235 1.42 14.55 -8.43
C GLN A 235 2.40 13.37 -8.23
N GLY A 236 3.01 12.85 -9.30
CA GLY A 236 4.03 11.80 -9.26
C GLY A 236 3.49 10.38 -9.34
N ILE A 237 2.18 10.19 -9.56
CA ILE A 237 1.60 8.89 -9.88
C ILE A 237 2.10 8.49 -11.27
N ASN A 238 2.78 7.34 -11.34
CA ASN A 238 3.27 6.81 -12.62
C ASN A 238 2.54 5.53 -13.03
N PHE A 239 1.50 5.11 -12.32
CA PHE A 239 0.83 3.83 -12.57
C PHE A 239 -0.64 4.05 -12.98
N VAL A 240 -1.00 3.57 -14.18
CA VAL A 240 -2.35 3.69 -14.74
C VAL A 240 -2.92 2.29 -15.01
N ASP A 241 -4.11 2.02 -14.46
CA ASP A 241 -4.80 0.74 -14.60
C ASP A 241 -6.06 0.90 -15.47
N THR A 242 -6.17 0.05 -16.49
CA THR A 242 -7.34 -0.09 -17.38
C THR A 242 -7.71 -1.57 -17.54
N ALA A 243 -8.70 -1.89 -18.38
CA ALA A 243 -9.05 -3.24 -18.78
C ALA A 243 -9.75 -3.20 -20.13
N GLU A 244 -9.70 -4.27 -20.90
CA GLU A 244 -10.36 -4.31 -22.21
C GLU A 244 -11.88 -4.08 -22.15
N MET A 245 -12.49 -4.37 -20.99
CA MET A 245 -13.92 -4.24 -20.80
C MET A 245 -14.36 -2.83 -20.40
N TYR A 246 -13.44 -1.99 -19.91
CA TYR A 246 -13.78 -0.70 -19.33
C TYR A 246 -14.33 0.26 -20.40
N PRO A 247 -15.30 1.13 -20.03
CA PRO A 247 -15.73 1.50 -18.67
C PRO A 247 -16.77 0.57 -18.04
N VAL A 248 -17.11 0.82 -16.77
CA VAL A 248 -18.13 0.11 -15.98
C VAL A 248 -19.27 1.07 -15.58
N PRO A 249 -20.55 0.71 -15.79
CA PRO A 249 -21.02 -0.52 -16.42
C PRO A 249 -20.62 -0.62 -17.89
N CYS A 250 -20.26 -1.84 -18.30
CA CYS A 250 -19.82 -2.14 -19.65
C CYS A 250 -21.05 -2.33 -20.56
N GLY A 251 -21.12 -1.60 -21.67
CA GLY A 251 -22.16 -1.74 -22.69
C GLY A 251 -21.57 -2.10 -24.06
N PRO A 252 -22.39 -2.60 -25.02
CA PRO A 252 -21.91 -2.99 -26.36
C PRO A 252 -21.13 -1.89 -27.09
N ASP A 253 -21.55 -0.63 -26.92
CA ASP A 253 -20.97 0.53 -27.62
C ASP A 253 -19.86 1.22 -26.84
N THR A 254 -19.80 1.05 -25.51
CA THR A 254 -18.84 1.74 -24.65
C THR A 254 -17.61 0.89 -24.34
N CYS A 255 -17.70 -0.44 -24.51
CA CYS A 255 -16.66 -1.35 -24.11
C CYS A 255 -15.33 -1.13 -24.89
N GLY A 256 -14.24 -0.98 -24.14
CA GLY A 256 -12.92 -0.62 -24.66
C GLY A 256 -12.71 0.90 -24.82
N ALA A 257 -13.72 1.74 -24.57
CA ALA A 257 -13.58 3.20 -24.71
C ALA A 257 -12.53 3.76 -23.74
N THR A 258 -12.41 3.19 -22.53
CA THR A 258 -11.40 3.63 -21.56
C THR A 258 -9.98 3.46 -22.10
N GLU A 259 -9.66 2.32 -22.72
CA GLU A 259 -8.36 2.09 -23.36
C GLU A 259 -8.12 3.05 -24.54
N ALA A 260 -9.16 3.35 -25.33
CA ALA A 260 -9.06 4.32 -26.42
C ALA A 260 -8.78 5.75 -25.90
N ILE A 261 -9.46 6.16 -24.83
CA ILE A 261 -9.26 7.46 -24.17
C ILE A 261 -7.84 7.57 -23.61
N VAL A 262 -7.36 6.55 -22.88
CA VAL A 262 -5.99 6.54 -22.35
C VAL A 262 -4.95 6.53 -23.49
N GLY A 263 -5.21 5.78 -24.58
CA GLY A 263 -4.35 5.81 -25.77
C GLY A 263 -4.31 7.18 -26.45
N ASN A 264 -5.45 7.86 -26.56
CA ASN A 264 -5.54 9.24 -27.06
C ASN A 264 -4.75 10.21 -26.20
N TRP A 265 -4.86 10.09 -24.87
CA TRP A 265 -4.10 10.91 -23.92
C TRP A 265 -2.59 10.71 -24.09
N MET A 266 -2.13 9.45 -24.10
CA MET A 266 -0.70 9.14 -24.27
C MET A 266 -0.14 9.68 -25.58
N GLN A 267 -0.89 9.55 -26.67
CA GLN A 267 -0.52 10.09 -27.97
C GLN A 267 -0.48 11.63 -27.96
N ALA A 268 -1.49 12.27 -27.35
CA ALA A 268 -1.59 13.73 -27.30
C ALA A 268 -0.52 14.38 -26.42
N ARG A 269 -0.05 13.69 -25.38
CA ARG A 269 0.98 14.17 -24.44
C ARG A 269 2.39 13.65 -24.75
N ASN A 270 2.51 12.63 -25.59
CA ASN A 270 3.75 11.94 -25.90
C ASN A 270 4.50 11.43 -24.65
N ASN A 271 3.76 10.87 -23.69
CA ASN A 271 4.26 10.54 -22.35
C ASN A 271 4.18 9.03 -22.00
N ARG A 272 4.03 8.15 -23.00
CA ARG A 272 3.96 6.69 -22.79
C ARG A 272 5.11 6.15 -21.94
N ASN A 273 6.32 6.72 -22.09
CA ASN A 273 7.53 6.29 -21.36
C ASN A 273 7.59 6.82 -19.92
N GLU A 274 6.69 7.71 -19.52
CA GLU A 274 6.64 8.27 -18.16
C GLU A 274 5.73 7.44 -17.24
N ILE A 275 4.89 6.57 -17.81
CA ILE A 275 3.95 5.74 -17.06
C ILE A 275 4.22 4.25 -17.20
N ILE A 276 3.82 3.53 -16.17
CA ILE A 276 3.61 2.09 -16.14
C ILE A 276 2.14 1.87 -16.48
N LEU A 277 1.88 1.15 -17.56
CA LEU A 277 0.55 0.91 -18.08
C LEU A 277 0.11 -0.53 -17.80
N ALA A 278 -1.00 -0.70 -17.08
CA ALA A 278 -1.62 -1.99 -16.87
C ALA A 278 -2.95 -2.12 -17.61
N THR A 279 -3.18 -3.26 -18.26
CA THR A 279 -4.51 -3.65 -18.77
C THR A 279 -4.80 -5.12 -18.49
N LYS A 280 -6.01 -5.58 -18.80
CA LYS A 280 -6.51 -6.90 -18.39
C LYS A 280 -7.27 -7.61 -19.48
N VAL A 281 -7.13 -8.93 -19.52
CA VAL A 281 -7.99 -9.85 -20.27
C VAL A 281 -9.09 -10.41 -19.38
N LEU A 282 -10.32 -10.48 -19.89
CA LEU A 282 -11.45 -11.10 -19.19
C LEU A 282 -11.20 -12.59 -18.95
N GLY A 283 -11.56 -13.03 -17.76
CA GLY A 283 -11.59 -14.43 -17.38
C GLY A 283 -12.77 -15.20 -17.94
N GLY A 284 -13.07 -16.31 -17.29
CA GLY A 284 -14.15 -17.21 -17.66
C GLY A 284 -15.54 -16.59 -17.47
N PRO A 285 -16.60 -17.35 -17.79
CA PRO A 285 -17.97 -16.88 -17.63
C PRO A 285 -18.25 -16.41 -16.20
N ILE A 286 -19.08 -15.39 -15.97
CA ILE A 286 -19.65 -15.11 -14.65
C ILE A 286 -21.15 -14.88 -14.82
N ALA A 287 -21.93 -15.07 -13.75
CA ALA A 287 -23.38 -14.94 -13.77
C ALA A 287 -23.82 -13.47 -13.93
N ALA A 288 -23.58 -12.90 -15.12
CA ALA A 288 -24.10 -11.64 -15.69
C ALA A 288 -23.38 -11.36 -17.03
N ASP A 289 -23.96 -10.46 -17.84
CA ASP A 289 -23.39 -9.75 -19.02
C ASP A 289 -21.91 -9.31 -18.93
N ARG A 290 -21.35 -9.27 -17.73
CA ARG A 290 -19.98 -8.86 -17.39
C ARG A 290 -18.87 -9.77 -17.95
N SER A 291 -19.17 -11.02 -18.29
CA SER A 291 -18.20 -11.93 -18.92
C SER A 291 -18.24 -11.93 -20.45
N CYS A 292 -19.04 -11.06 -21.06
CA CYS A 292 -19.11 -10.98 -22.51
C CYS A 292 -17.85 -10.33 -23.10
N VAL A 293 -17.10 -11.09 -23.91
CA VAL A 293 -16.07 -10.62 -24.83
C VAL A 293 -16.66 -9.55 -25.73
N VAL A 294 -15.89 -8.49 -25.87
CA VAL A 294 -16.21 -7.35 -26.70
C VAL A 294 -16.16 -7.72 -28.17
N ALA A 295 -17.19 -7.33 -28.92
CA ALA A 295 -17.18 -7.31 -30.39
C ALA A 295 -15.89 -6.67 -30.96
N ASN A 296 -15.31 -5.73 -30.21
CA ASN A 296 -14.11 -4.95 -30.52
C ASN A 296 -12.78 -5.72 -30.44
N ARG A 297 -12.75 -6.99 -30.01
CA ARG A 297 -11.53 -7.82 -30.13
C ARG A 297 -11.19 -8.13 -31.60
N HIS A 298 -12.20 -8.20 -32.47
CA HIS A 298 -12.07 -8.63 -33.86
C HIS A 298 -12.20 -7.46 -34.83
N VAL A 299 -11.52 -7.58 -35.98
CA VAL A 299 -11.61 -6.64 -37.10
C VAL A 299 -11.87 -7.45 -38.38
N PRO A 300 -13.05 -7.32 -39.03
CA PRO A 300 -14.22 -6.53 -38.62
C PRO A 300 -14.82 -7.02 -37.29
N LYS A 301 -15.55 -6.14 -36.60
CA LYS A 301 -16.21 -6.46 -35.32
C LYS A 301 -17.16 -7.64 -35.50
N LEU A 302 -17.17 -8.57 -34.55
CA LEU A 302 -18.18 -9.63 -34.53
C LEU A 302 -19.51 -9.02 -34.07
N GLY A 303 -20.60 -9.26 -34.81
CA GLY A 303 -21.94 -8.74 -34.49
C GLY A 303 -22.60 -9.34 -33.25
N THR A 304 -21.91 -10.25 -32.54
CA THR A 304 -22.41 -10.96 -31.35
C THR A 304 -21.33 -11.02 -30.28
N ALA A 305 -21.69 -10.77 -29.03
CA ALA A 305 -20.81 -10.99 -27.89
C ALA A 305 -20.51 -12.50 -27.70
N GLN A 306 -19.30 -12.83 -27.25
CA GLN A 306 -18.89 -14.19 -26.89
C GLN A 306 -18.55 -14.27 -25.40
N GLN A 307 -18.42 -15.46 -24.82
CA GLN A 307 -17.96 -15.56 -23.43
C GLN A 307 -16.44 -15.35 -23.32
N GLY A 308 -16.04 -14.62 -22.28
CA GLY A 308 -14.65 -14.43 -21.89
C GLY A 308 -14.04 -15.78 -21.56
N ARG A 309 -12.80 -15.98 -22.04
CA ARG A 309 -11.96 -17.15 -21.80
C ARG A 309 -10.50 -16.73 -21.75
N THR A 310 -9.69 -17.59 -21.16
CA THR A 310 -8.23 -17.40 -21.02
C THR A 310 -7.42 -18.42 -21.82
N ASP A 311 -7.99 -18.99 -22.87
CA ASP A 311 -7.25 -19.80 -23.84
C ASP A 311 -6.26 -18.94 -24.63
N ALA A 312 -5.27 -19.58 -25.27
CA ALA A 312 -4.21 -18.87 -25.97
C ALA A 312 -4.74 -17.88 -27.03
N LYS A 313 -5.79 -18.27 -27.77
CA LYS A 313 -6.40 -17.42 -28.80
C LYS A 313 -7.09 -16.22 -28.17
N SER A 314 -7.88 -16.43 -27.12
CA SER A 314 -8.62 -15.38 -26.42
C SER A 314 -7.70 -14.33 -25.82
N ILE A 315 -6.64 -14.74 -25.14
CA ILE A 315 -5.62 -13.84 -24.56
C ILE A 315 -4.95 -13.03 -25.65
N ARG A 316 -4.49 -13.68 -26.73
CA ARG A 316 -3.80 -12.99 -27.83
C ARG A 316 -4.72 -11.99 -28.53
N CYS A 317 -5.95 -12.37 -28.84
CA CYS A 317 -6.92 -11.46 -29.46
C CYS A 317 -7.25 -10.26 -28.56
N ALA A 318 -7.38 -10.47 -27.25
CA ALA A 318 -7.62 -9.40 -26.28
C ALA A 318 -6.45 -8.42 -26.24
N LEU A 319 -5.21 -8.92 -26.09
CA LEU A 319 -4.01 -8.10 -26.03
C LEU A 319 -3.83 -7.26 -27.30
N GLU A 320 -3.94 -7.87 -28.47
CA GLU A 320 -3.82 -7.14 -29.75
C GLU A 320 -4.86 -6.02 -29.86
N ALA A 321 -6.08 -6.25 -29.36
CA ALA A 321 -7.11 -5.23 -29.36
C ALA A 321 -6.81 -4.10 -28.36
N SER A 322 -6.30 -4.44 -27.18
CA SER A 322 -5.84 -3.47 -26.17
C SER A 322 -4.69 -2.62 -26.69
N LEU A 323 -3.64 -3.23 -27.27
CA LEU A 323 -2.50 -2.52 -27.86
C LEU A 323 -2.94 -1.51 -28.93
N ARG A 324 -3.86 -1.90 -29.83
CA ARG A 324 -4.43 -0.99 -30.84
C ARG A 324 -5.17 0.19 -30.23
N ARG A 325 -6.02 -0.04 -29.21
CA ARG A 325 -6.79 1.03 -28.56
C ARG A 325 -5.89 1.97 -27.75
N LEU A 326 -4.94 1.39 -27.02
CA LEU A 326 -3.96 2.12 -26.21
C LEU A 326 -2.87 2.78 -27.05
N LYS A 327 -2.79 2.50 -28.36
CA LYS A 327 -1.81 3.09 -29.28
C LYS A 327 -0.36 2.91 -28.80
N THR A 328 -0.05 1.71 -28.32
CA THR A 328 1.28 1.31 -27.82
C THR A 328 1.59 -0.10 -28.27
N ASP A 329 2.87 -0.42 -28.42
CA ASP A 329 3.33 -1.74 -28.85
C ASP A 329 3.60 -2.68 -27.67
N CYS A 330 3.63 -2.15 -26.45
CA CYS A 330 3.91 -2.89 -25.23
C CYS A 330 3.06 -2.44 -24.04
N ILE A 331 2.62 -3.40 -23.22
CA ILE A 331 1.98 -3.20 -21.91
C ILE A 331 2.99 -3.54 -20.80
N ASP A 332 3.13 -2.69 -19.78
CA ASP A 332 4.08 -2.96 -18.68
C ASP A 332 3.60 -4.10 -17.79
N LEU A 333 2.30 -4.16 -17.50
CA LEU A 333 1.68 -5.22 -16.71
C LEU A 333 0.36 -5.70 -17.34
N TYR A 334 0.32 -6.94 -17.82
CA TYR A 334 -0.90 -7.53 -18.36
C TYR A 334 -1.53 -8.54 -17.40
N GLN A 335 -2.80 -8.37 -17.06
CA GLN A 335 -3.43 -9.13 -15.99
C GLN A 335 -4.54 -10.04 -16.50
N ILE A 336 -4.68 -11.21 -15.88
CA ILE A 336 -5.91 -11.99 -15.97
C ILE A 336 -6.93 -11.34 -15.02
N HIS A 337 -8.01 -10.77 -15.56
CA HIS A 337 -8.95 -9.92 -14.80
C HIS A 337 -9.74 -10.70 -13.75
N TRP A 338 -10.06 -11.96 -14.03
CA TRP A 338 -10.57 -12.94 -13.06
C TRP A 338 -10.27 -14.35 -13.58
N PRO A 339 -10.36 -15.40 -12.74
CA PRO A 339 -10.07 -16.76 -13.19
C PRO A 339 -11.03 -17.29 -14.28
N ASP A 340 -10.54 -18.21 -15.11
CA ASP A 340 -11.40 -18.99 -16.03
C ASP A 340 -12.31 -19.94 -15.26
N ARG A 341 -11.71 -20.62 -14.28
CA ARG A 341 -12.41 -21.52 -13.36
C ARG A 341 -13.41 -20.78 -12.49
N TYR A 342 -14.29 -21.54 -11.86
CA TYR A 342 -15.17 -20.99 -10.85
C TYR A 342 -14.38 -20.60 -9.59
N VAL A 343 -14.64 -19.39 -9.09
CA VAL A 343 -14.18 -18.88 -7.80
C VAL A 343 -15.28 -17.98 -7.21
N PRO A 344 -15.45 -17.95 -5.87
CA PRO A 344 -16.36 -17.01 -5.24
C PRO A 344 -15.77 -15.60 -5.28
N ILE A 345 -16.20 -14.80 -6.24
CA ILE A 345 -15.74 -13.43 -6.47
C ILE A 345 -16.91 -12.45 -6.45
N PHE A 346 -16.59 -11.15 -6.44
CA PHE A 346 -17.55 -10.05 -6.53
C PHE A 346 -18.62 -9.99 -5.43
N GLY A 347 -18.28 -10.49 -4.24
CA GLY A 347 -19.10 -10.41 -3.02
C GLY A 347 -19.55 -11.78 -2.50
N LEU A 348 -19.44 -12.82 -3.31
CA LEU A 348 -19.51 -14.20 -2.83
C LEU A 348 -18.25 -14.50 -2.01
N ALA A 349 -18.41 -15.24 -0.92
CA ALA A 349 -17.28 -15.70 -0.10
C ALA A 349 -17.12 -17.22 -0.05
N GLN A 350 -18.20 -17.97 -0.23
CA GLN A 350 -18.15 -19.43 -0.10
C GLN A 350 -17.94 -20.10 -1.45
N TYR A 351 -16.97 -21.01 -1.48
CA TYR A 351 -16.77 -21.89 -2.62
C TYR A 351 -17.84 -22.99 -2.60
N HIS A 352 -18.54 -23.16 -3.73
CA HIS A 352 -19.49 -24.23 -3.93
C HIS A 352 -19.03 -25.15 -5.06
N GLU A 353 -18.69 -26.41 -4.73
CA GLU A 353 -18.27 -27.41 -5.72
C GLU A 353 -19.32 -27.62 -6.82
N SER A 354 -20.60 -27.44 -6.52
CA SER A 354 -21.69 -27.53 -7.50
C SER A 354 -21.67 -26.44 -8.58
N MET A 355 -20.88 -25.38 -8.39
CA MET A 355 -20.68 -24.31 -9.38
C MET A 355 -19.42 -24.53 -10.24
N GLU A 356 -18.68 -25.60 -10.00
CA GLU A 356 -17.53 -25.95 -10.83
C GLU A 356 -17.92 -26.16 -12.29
N ARG A 357 -16.95 -25.90 -13.16
CA ARG A 357 -17.14 -25.89 -14.61
C ARG A 357 -15.84 -26.10 -15.35
N ASP A 358 -15.94 -26.46 -16.62
CA ASP A 358 -14.78 -26.54 -17.50
C ASP A 358 -14.03 -25.22 -17.56
N TYR A 359 -12.70 -25.29 -17.42
CA TYR A 359 -11.82 -24.14 -17.44
C TYR A 359 -10.53 -24.41 -18.20
N ILE A 360 -9.90 -23.36 -18.69
CA ILE A 360 -8.60 -23.44 -19.37
C ILE A 360 -7.51 -23.76 -18.35
N SER A 361 -6.66 -24.75 -18.65
CA SER A 361 -5.58 -25.18 -17.75
C SER A 361 -4.64 -24.03 -17.35
N PHE A 362 -4.07 -24.11 -16.14
CA PHE A 362 -3.04 -23.17 -15.69
C PHE A 362 -1.82 -23.19 -16.62
N GLU A 363 -1.46 -24.36 -17.16
CA GLU A 363 -0.34 -24.56 -18.09
C GLU A 363 -0.51 -23.76 -19.38
N GLU A 364 -1.70 -23.76 -19.98
CA GLU A 364 -1.96 -23.01 -21.20
C GLU A 364 -1.92 -21.50 -20.95
N GLN A 365 -2.53 -21.04 -19.85
CA GLN A 365 -2.53 -19.63 -19.46
C GLN A 365 -1.10 -19.13 -19.22
N VAL A 366 -0.31 -19.86 -18.41
CA VAL A 366 1.10 -19.52 -18.11
C VAL A 366 1.96 -19.55 -19.36
N ARG A 367 1.80 -20.57 -20.22
CA ARG A 367 2.52 -20.66 -21.50
C ARG A 367 2.26 -19.44 -22.36
N THR A 368 0.99 -19.06 -22.50
CA THR A 368 0.59 -17.92 -23.32
C THR A 368 1.18 -16.63 -22.78
N MET A 369 1.11 -16.39 -21.46
CA MET A 369 1.73 -15.20 -20.86
C MET A 369 3.25 -15.15 -21.07
N GLY A 370 3.94 -16.29 -20.89
CA GLY A 370 5.38 -16.40 -21.13
C GLY A 370 5.77 -16.14 -22.60
N GLU A 371 4.97 -16.62 -23.55
CA GLU A 371 5.16 -16.33 -24.98
C GLU A 371 4.98 -14.84 -25.29
N LEU A 372 3.99 -14.18 -24.71
CA LEU A 372 3.74 -12.75 -24.92
C LEU A 372 4.85 -11.87 -24.34
N ILE A 373 5.48 -12.30 -23.24
CA ILE A 373 6.71 -11.67 -22.71
C ILE A 373 7.85 -11.83 -23.71
N LYS A 374 8.07 -13.05 -24.22
CA LYS A 374 9.13 -13.32 -25.21
C LYS A 374 8.92 -12.54 -26.51
N GLU A 375 7.67 -12.32 -26.91
CA GLU A 375 7.30 -11.48 -28.05
C GLU A 375 7.49 -9.98 -27.79
N GLY A 376 7.75 -9.55 -26.55
CA GLY A 376 7.92 -8.14 -26.17
C GLY A 376 6.63 -7.34 -26.08
N LYS A 377 5.46 -7.98 -26.21
CA LYS A 377 4.14 -7.30 -26.16
C LYS A 377 3.70 -6.96 -24.74
N ILE A 378 4.21 -7.70 -23.76
CA ILE A 378 4.02 -7.40 -22.34
C ILE A 378 5.38 -7.51 -21.63
N ARG A 379 5.62 -6.69 -20.61
CA ARG A 379 6.86 -6.79 -19.79
C ARG A 379 6.69 -7.77 -18.64
N HIS A 380 5.59 -7.64 -17.91
CA HIS A 380 5.21 -8.51 -16.80
C HIS A 380 3.74 -8.89 -16.88
N TRP A 381 3.35 -9.90 -16.10
CA TRP A 381 1.96 -10.31 -15.98
C TRP A 381 1.52 -10.45 -14.53
N GLY A 382 0.22 -10.36 -14.31
CA GLY A 382 -0.39 -10.43 -12.99
C GLY A 382 -1.74 -11.14 -12.98
N LEU A 383 -2.28 -11.32 -11.79
CA LEU A 383 -3.57 -11.93 -11.53
C LEU A 383 -4.54 -10.88 -10.99
N SER A 384 -5.84 -11.16 -11.03
CA SER A 384 -6.87 -10.34 -10.40
C SER A 384 -8.04 -11.23 -9.98
N ASN A 385 -8.71 -10.87 -8.89
CA ASN A 385 -9.81 -11.65 -8.31
C ASN A 385 -9.44 -13.12 -8.07
N GLU A 386 -8.19 -13.37 -7.66
CA GLU A 386 -7.67 -14.72 -7.41
C GLU A 386 -7.71 -15.08 -5.92
N THR A 387 -7.60 -16.37 -5.65
CA THR A 387 -7.47 -17.03 -4.36
C THR A 387 -6.06 -17.59 -4.19
N THR A 388 -5.74 -17.98 -2.96
CA THR A 388 -4.44 -18.59 -2.60
C THR A 388 -4.15 -19.84 -3.40
N PHE A 389 -5.16 -20.68 -3.63
CA PHE A 389 -5.01 -21.88 -4.47
C PHE A 389 -4.48 -21.50 -5.85
N GLY A 390 -5.12 -20.54 -6.49
CA GLY A 390 -4.77 -20.10 -7.82
C GLY A 390 -3.38 -19.48 -7.91
N VAL A 391 -3.05 -18.57 -6.99
CA VAL A 391 -1.69 -18.00 -6.87
C VAL A 391 -0.63 -19.10 -6.77
N CYS A 392 -0.81 -20.05 -5.85
CA CYS A 392 0.11 -21.18 -5.68
C CYS A 392 0.24 -22.01 -6.97
N LYS A 393 -0.88 -22.35 -7.62
CA LYS A 393 -0.87 -23.16 -8.86
C LYS A 393 -0.20 -22.42 -10.02
N PHE A 394 -0.48 -21.14 -10.24
CA PHE A 394 0.17 -20.34 -11.28
C PHE A 394 1.69 -20.29 -11.09
N CYS A 395 2.14 -20.02 -9.86
CA CYS A 395 3.57 -19.96 -9.56
C CYS A 395 4.27 -21.32 -9.69
N GLU A 396 3.63 -22.39 -9.22
CA GLU A 396 4.14 -23.77 -9.36
C GLU A 396 4.31 -24.15 -10.84
N VAL A 397 3.27 -23.90 -11.65
CA VAL A 397 3.26 -24.20 -13.09
C VAL A 397 4.32 -23.38 -13.82
N ALA A 398 4.42 -22.08 -13.56
CA ALA A 398 5.44 -21.21 -14.14
C ALA A 398 6.85 -21.71 -13.81
N ARG A 399 7.11 -22.06 -12.54
CA ARG A 399 8.39 -22.63 -12.11
C ARG A 399 8.71 -23.93 -12.84
N ARG A 400 7.76 -24.87 -12.92
CA ARG A 400 7.93 -26.16 -13.60
C ARG A 400 8.21 -26.00 -15.10
N MET A 401 7.63 -24.99 -15.72
CA MET A 401 7.80 -24.69 -17.15
C MET A 401 9.01 -23.81 -17.44
N GLY A 402 9.72 -23.31 -16.43
CA GLY A 402 10.81 -22.36 -16.60
C GLY A 402 10.36 -21.00 -17.16
N LEU A 403 9.12 -20.59 -16.86
CA LEU A 403 8.51 -19.35 -17.34
C LEU A 403 8.38 -18.31 -16.20
N PRO A 404 8.27 -17.01 -16.53
CA PRO A 404 8.06 -15.96 -15.54
C PRO A 404 6.78 -16.18 -14.73
N GLN A 405 6.88 -15.99 -13.41
CA GLN A 405 5.76 -16.02 -12.48
C GLN A 405 4.95 -14.71 -12.55
N PRO A 406 3.69 -14.69 -12.09
CA PRO A 406 2.96 -13.43 -11.96
C PRO A 406 3.64 -12.57 -10.88
N VAL A 407 3.67 -11.24 -11.09
CA VAL A 407 4.36 -10.30 -10.19
C VAL A 407 3.41 -9.50 -9.29
N SER A 408 2.12 -9.54 -9.61
CA SER A 408 1.08 -8.81 -8.87
C SER A 408 -0.24 -9.59 -8.81
N ILE A 409 -1.05 -9.25 -7.81
CA ILE A 409 -2.44 -9.68 -7.70
C ILE A 409 -3.32 -8.47 -7.41
N GLN A 410 -4.34 -8.25 -8.23
CA GLN A 410 -5.29 -7.15 -8.08
C GLN A 410 -6.61 -7.64 -7.46
N ASN A 411 -6.77 -7.47 -6.15
CA ASN A 411 -7.91 -7.94 -5.38
C ASN A 411 -8.62 -6.82 -4.61
N ASP A 412 -9.89 -7.06 -4.28
CA ASP A 412 -10.70 -6.20 -3.41
C ASP A 412 -10.02 -6.09 -2.05
N PHE A 413 -9.70 -4.87 -1.63
CA PHE A 413 -9.04 -4.68 -0.35
C PHE A 413 -9.34 -3.28 0.21
N SER A 414 -9.99 -3.24 1.37
CA SER A 414 -10.38 -2.00 2.04
C SER A 414 -10.61 -2.24 3.53
N LEU A 415 -10.96 -1.19 4.27
CA LEU A 415 -11.42 -1.33 5.66
C LEU A 415 -12.65 -2.25 5.82
N LEU A 416 -13.42 -2.44 4.74
CA LEU A 416 -14.61 -3.31 4.72
C LEU A 416 -14.31 -4.71 4.15
N ASP A 417 -13.16 -4.93 3.51
CA ASP A 417 -12.77 -6.23 2.95
C ASP A 417 -11.29 -6.51 3.21
N ARG A 418 -11.04 -7.37 4.19
CA ARG A 418 -9.70 -7.78 4.63
C ARG A 418 -9.43 -9.26 4.36
N ARG A 419 -10.20 -9.90 3.48
CA ARG A 419 -10.01 -11.32 3.14
C ARG A 419 -8.59 -11.61 2.64
N PHE A 420 -8.00 -10.68 1.90
CA PHE A 420 -6.60 -10.78 1.46
C PHE A 420 -5.62 -11.03 2.62
N GLU A 421 -5.80 -10.35 3.77
CA GLU A 421 -4.95 -10.54 4.96
C GLU A 421 -5.09 -11.94 5.56
N MET A 422 -6.23 -12.60 5.35
CA MET A 422 -6.56 -13.88 5.98
C MET A 422 -6.04 -15.07 5.18
N GLU A 423 -5.99 -14.96 3.85
CA GLU A 423 -5.70 -16.11 2.98
C GLU A 423 -4.54 -15.90 2.01
N LEU A 424 -4.33 -14.69 1.49
CA LEU A 424 -3.41 -14.41 0.39
C LEU A 424 -2.09 -13.78 0.84
N ALA A 425 -2.10 -13.03 1.95
CA ALA A 425 -0.96 -12.24 2.39
C ALA A 425 0.30 -13.09 2.62
N GLU A 426 0.16 -14.31 3.18
CA GLU A 426 1.28 -15.23 3.35
C GLU A 426 1.88 -15.63 1.99
N ALA A 427 1.07 -16.24 1.11
CA ALA A 427 1.52 -16.69 -0.21
C ALA A 427 2.15 -15.55 -1.03
N CYS A 428 1.54 -14.36 -0.99
CA CYS A 428 2.00 -13.20 -1.75
C CYS A 428 3.22 -12.49 -1.12
N SER A 429 3.54 -12.75 0.14
CA SER A 429 4.61 -12.05 0.85
C SER A 429 5.96 -12.16 0.14
N ARG A 430 6.85 -11.20 0.42
CA ARG A 430 8.20 -11.13 -0.16
C ARG A 430 9.04 -12.41 0.07
N ARG A 431 8.80 -13.15 1.15
CA ARG A 431 9.52 -14.39 1.49
C ARG A 431 8.99 -15.62 0.76
N HIS A 432 7.77 -15.55 0.23
CA HIS A 432 7.12 -16.64 -0.50
C HIS A 432 7.16 -16.38 -2.00
N TYR A 433 6.04 -16.06 -2.65
CA TYR A 433 6.02 -15.83 -4.11
C TYR A 433 6.43 -14.41 -4.51
N ASN A 434 6.53 -13.47 -3.56
CA ASN A 434 6.85 -12.07 -3.80
C ASN A 434 5.94 -11.44 -4.89
N ILE A 435 4.64 -11.42 -4.61
CA ILE A 435 3.59 -10.90 -5.49
C ILE A 435 2.97 -9.68 -4.81
N GLY A 436 3.05 -8.51 -5.46
CA GLY A 436 2.52 -7.28 -4.88
C GLY A 436 0.99 -7.20 -4.97
N LEU A 437 0.32 -6.81 -3.88
CA LEU A 437 -1.11 -6.51 -3.91
C LEU A 437 -1.36 -5.17 -4.63
N LEU A 438 -2.21 -5.20 -5.65
CA LEU A 438 -2.85 -4.03 -6.23
C LEU A 438 -4.26 -3.91 -5.64
N ALA A 439 -4.40 -3.14 -4.57
CA ALA A 439 -5.68 -3.02 -3.85
C ALA A 439 -6.68 -2.24 -4.72
N TYR A 440 -7.71 -2.91 -5.23
CA TYR A 440 -8.84 -2.23 -5.85
C TYR A 440 -9.99 -2.08 -4.86
N GLY A 441 -10.89 -1.14 -5.14
CA GLY A 441 -12.03 -0.87 -4.26
C GLY A 441 -11.64 -0.35 -2.87
N PRO A 442 -10.55 0.43 -2.70
CA PRO A 442 -10.08 0.83 -1.37
C PRO A 442 -11.09 1.73 -0.62
N LEU A 443 -12.01 2.36 -1.37
CA LEU A 443 -13.13 3.14 -0.84
C LEU A 443 -14.49 2.41 -0.91
N ALA A 444 -14.50 1.11 -1.22
CA ALA A 444 -15.71 0.27 -1.24
C ALA A 444 -16.86 0.88 -2.06
N GLY A 445 -16.61 1.19 -3.34
CA GLY A 445 -17.60 1.82 -4.23
C GLY A 445 -17.92 3.29 -3.90
N GLY A 446 -17.22 3.88 -2.92
CA GLY A 446 -17.47 5.22 -2.38
C GLY A 446 -18.10 5.20 -0.98
N THR A 447 -18.47 4.03 -0.45
CA THR A 447 -19.04 3.91 0.89
C THR A 447 -18.09 4.44 1.96
N LEU A 448 -16.80 4.11 1.90
CA LEU A 448 -15.80 4.59 2.86
C LEU A 448 -15.44 6.08 2.71
N SER A 449 -16.10 6.85 1.84
CA SER A 449 -16.04 8.30 1.90
C SER A 449 -17.00 8.90 2.95
N GLY A 450 -17.87 8.07 3.54
CA GLY A 450 -18.93 8.52 4.45
C GLY A 450 -20.12 9.19 3.77
N LYS A 451 -20.13 9.35 2.45
CA LYS A 451 -21.18 10.09 1.73
C LYS A 451 -22.59 9.50 1.89
N TYR A 452 -22.69 8.21 2.25
CA TYR A 452 -23.95 7.50 2.43
C TYR A 452 -24.45 7.41 3.88
N GLN A 453 -23.83 8.16 4.81
CA GLN A 453 -24.21 8.12 6.24
C GLN A 453 -25.41 9.02 6.59
N GLY A 454 -25.91 9.81 5.63
CA GLY A 454 -27.06 10.70 5.82
C GLY A 454 -28.33 10.22 5.12
N GLN A 455 -29.38 11.04 5.16
CA GLN A 455 -30.59 10.85 4.36
C GLN A 455 -30.49 11.66 3.06
N GLY A 456 -30.81 11.05 1.92
CA GLY A 456 -30.90 11.77 0.63
C GLY A 456 -30.56 10.90 -0.59
N THR A 457 -30.76 11.48 -1.78
CA THR A 457 -30.24 10.96 -3.04
C THR A 457 -28.88 11.59 -3.31
N TYR A 458 -27.90 10.76 -3.67
CA TYR A 458 -26.52 11.21 -3.87
C TYR A 458 -26.16 11.11 -5.36
N ASP A 459 -25.59 12.16 -5.93
CA ASP A 459 -24.93 12.08 -7.24
C ASP A 459 -23.70 11.15 -7.12
N SER A 460 -23.94 9.85 -7.34
CA SER A 460 -23.02 8.80 -6.97
C SER A 460 -23.23 7.52 -7.77
N ARG A 461 -22.19 6.69 -7.82
CA ARG A 461 -22.22 5.40 -8.52
C ARG A 461 -23.33 4.48 -8.04
N HIS A 462 -23.61 4.44 -6.73
CA HIS A 462 -24.67 3.60 -6.16
C HIS A 462 -26.07 4.04 -6.61
N THR A 463 -26.29 5.34 -6.77
CA THR A 463 -27.57 5.88 -7.25
C THR A 463 -27.75 5.65 -8.75
N LEU A 464 -26.68 5.78 -9.53
CA LEU A 464 -26.70 5.51 -10.97
C LEU A 464 -26.80 4.01 -11.28
N PHE A 465 -26.13 3.16 -10.50
CA PHE A 465 -25.95 1.72 -10.77
C PHE A 465 -26.09 0.87 -9.49
N PRO A 466 -27.29 0.75 -8.91
CA PRO A 466 -27.49 0.10 -7.61
C PRO A 466 -27.03 -1.37 -7.56
N ALA A 467 -27.18 -2.11 -8.66
CA ALA A 467 -26.75 -3.50 -8.76
C ALA A 467 -25.22 -3.70 -8.86
N LEU A 468 -24.46 -2.65 -9.19
CA LEU A 468 -23.01 -2.78 -9.43
C LEU A 468 -22.21 -2.92 -8.13
N GLN A 469 -22.70 -2.33 -7.05
CA GLN A 469 -21.96 -2.14 -5.80
C GLN A 469 -22.77 -2.59 -4.56
N ALA A 470 -23.80 -3.42 -4.75
CA ALA A 470 -24.70 -3.88 -3.70
C ALA A 470 -23.94 -4.43 -2.46
N ARG A 471 -22.83 -5.14 -2.70
CA ARG A 471 -21.96 -5.71 -1.66
C ARG A 471 -21.43 -4.69 -0.64
N TYR A 472 -21.24 -3.42 -1.02
CA TYR A 472 -20.73 -2.39 -0.10
C TYR A 472 -21.80 -1.47 0.47
N HIS A 473 -23.07 -1.71 0.15
CA HIS A 473 -24.18 -0.82 0.51
C HIS A 473 -25.20 -1.48 1.44
N GLY A 474 -24.93 -2.71 1.89
CA GLY A 474 -25.71 -3.35 2.95
C GLY A 474 -25.55 -2.64 4.29
N GLU A 475 -26.53 -2.84 5.17
CA GLU A 475 -26.55 -2.27 6.53
C GLU A 475 -25.23 -2.54 7.30
N PRO A 476 -24.65 -3.76 7.29
CA PRO A 476 -23.38 -4.01 7.99
C PRO A 476 -22.22 -3.15 7.49
N SER A 477 -22.13 -2.92 6.19
CA SER A 477 -21.09 -2.09 5.56
C SER A 477 -21.26 -0.61 5.94
N LEU A 478 -22.50 -0.12 5.98
CA LEU A 478 -22.81 1.25 6.41
C LEU A 478 -22.54 1.44 7.91
N ALA A 479 -22.90 0.48 8.76
CA ALA A 479 -22.64 0.52 10.19
C ALA A 479 -21.14 0.53 10.51
N ALA A 480 -20.35 -0.32 9.85
CA ALA A 480 -18.90 -0.33 9.98
C ALA A 480 -18.27 1.00 9.51
N THR A 481 -18.75 1.52 8.37
CA THR A 481 -18.29 2.82 7.84
C THR A 481 -18.54 3.96 8.82
N LYS A 482 -19.68 3.95 9.54
CA LYS A 482 -19.96 4.95 10.57
C LYS A 482 -18.90 4.95 11.67
N LYS A 483 -18.53 3.76 12.16
CA LYS A 483 -17.47 3.61 13.19
C LYS A 483 -16.13 4.14 12.69
N TYR A 484 -15.76 3.85 11.45
CA TYR A 484 -14.54 4.39 10.85
C TYR A 484 -14.59 5.91 10.65
N ALA A 485 -15.74 6.47 10.25
CA ALA A 485 -15.91 7.91 10.14
C ALA A 485 -15.78 8.61 11.51
N ASP A 486 -16.37 8.04 12.56
CA ASP A 486 -16.25 8.56 13.92
C ASP A 486 -14.80 8.50 14.42
N LEU A 487 -14.05 7.43 14.09
CA LEU A 487 -12.62 7.33 14.38
C LEU A 487 -11.81 8.37 13.61
N ALA A 488 -12.07 8.54 12.32
CA ALA A 488 -11.40 9.54 11.49
C ALA A 488 -11.58 10.95 12.07
N GLY A 489 -12.82 11.31 12.44
CA GLY A 489 -13.13 12.59 13.07
C GLY A 489 -12.37 12.83 14.38
N LYS A 490 -12.25 11.81 15.24
CA LYS A 490 -11.44 11.90 16.48
C LYS A 490 -9.95 12.12 16.23
N ARG A 491 -9.46 11.76 15.05
CA ARG A 491 -8.05 11.91 14.63
C ARG A 491 -7.83 13.12 13.72
N GLY A 492 -8.85 13.93 13.47
CA GLY A 492 -8.75 15.08 12.57
C GLY A 492 -8.56 14.71 11.10
N LEU A 493 -9.00 13.51 10.70
CA LEU A 493 -8.91 12.99 9.33
C LEU A 493 -10.28 12.93 8.69
N THR A 494 -10.34 12.99 7.36
CA THR A 494 -11.52 12.54 6.62
C THR A 494 -11.59 11.01 6.59
N THR A 495 -12.77 10.44 6.37
CA THR A 495 -12.90 8.98 6.24
C THR A 495 -12.12 8.45 5.03
N VAL A 496 -12.02 9.23 3.95
CA VAL A 496 -11.19 8.92 2.77
C VAL A 496 -9.72 8.84 3.17
N GLN A 497 -9.22 9.86 3.89
CA GLN A 497 -7.83 9.88 4.38
C GLN A 497 -7.53 8.67 5.27
N LEU A 498 -8.42 8.35 6.22
CA LEU A 498 -8.26 7.18 7.08
C LEU A 498 -8.21 5.87 6.27
N ALA A 499 -9.13 5.68 5.33
CA ALA A 499 -9.25 4.45 4.55
C ALA A 499 -8.04 4.22 3.63
N LEU A 500 -7.66 5.23 2.85
CA LEU A 500 -6.57 5.09 1.88
C LEU A 500 -5.19 5.01 2.56
N SER A 501 -4.95 5.81 3.60
CA SER A 501 -3.69 5.72 4.38
C SER A 501 -3.56 4.39 5.12
N TRP A 502 -4.67 3.80 5.57
CA TRP A 502 -4.66 2.45 6.13
C TRP A 502 -4.27 1.41 5.07
N VAL A 503 -4.84 1.45 3.86
CA VAL A 503 -4.42 0.56 2.76
C VAL A 503 -2.93 0.75 2.46
N LYS A 504 -2.46 2.00 2.32
CA LYS A 504 -1.04 2.35 2.12
C LYS A 504 -0.13 1.68 3.16
N SER A 505 -0.55 1.66 4.43
CA SER A 505 0.27 1.15 5.54
C SER A 505 0.54 -0.36 5.53
N ARG A 506 -0.04 -1.13 4.58
CA ARG A 506 0.09 -2.59 4.55
C ARG A 506 1.42 -3.04 3.92
N PRO A 507 2.15 -4.00 4.53
CA PRO A 507 3.49 -4.37 4.08
C PRO A 507 3.54 -5.17 2.76
N TYR A 508 2.41 -5.75 2.33
CA TYR A 508 2.28 -6.49 1.07
C TYR A 508 1.66 -5.64 -0.06
N LEU A 509 1.39 -4.35 0.18
CA LEU A 509 0.88 -3.45 -0.85
C LEU A 509 1.96 -3.18 -1.91
N GLY A 510 1.61 -3.44 -3.17
CA GLY A 510 2.32 -2.93 -4.33
C GLY A 510 1.80 -1.54 -4.73
N SER A 511 0.49 -1.39 -4.88
CA SER A 511 -0.15 -0.09 -5.15
C SER A 511 -1.63 -0.12 -4.78
N CYS A 512 -2.23 1.04 -4.54
CA CYS A 512 -3.64 1.20 -4.24
C CYS A 512 -4.34 1.91 -5.41
N ILE A 513 -5.30 1.23 -6.03
CA ILE A 513 -6.02 1.72 -7.21
C ILE A 513 -7.16 2.64 -6.76
N ILE A 514 -6.93 3.95 -6.85
CA ILE A 514 -7.92 4.99 -6.59
C ILE A 514 -8.75 5.29 -7.84
N GLY A 515 -9.92 5.87 -7.66
CA GLY A 515 -10.79 6.22 -8.78
C GLY A 515 -11.73 7.35 -8.42
N ALA A 516 -11.79 8.37 -9.28
CA ALA A 516 -12.53 9.58 -9.06
C ALA A 516 -13.44 9.89 -10.25
N THR A 517 -14.59 10.53 -9.99
CA THR A 517 -15.41 11.12 -11.06
C THR A 517 -15.28 12.64 -11.12
N LYS A 518 -14.73 13.26 -10.08
CA LYS A 518 -14.53 14.73 -9.98
C LYS A 518 -13.11 15.02 -9.49
N MET A 519 -12.55 16.17 -9.89
CA MET A 519 -11.18 16.55 -9.55
C MET A 519 -10.96 16.72 -8.04
N GLU A 520 -11.98 17.16 -7.30
CA GLU A 520 -11.89 17.32 -5.83
C GLU A 520 -11.68 15.97 -5.13
N GLN A 521 -12.34 14.91 -5.64
CA GLN A 521 -12.17 13.55 -5.12
C GLN A 521 -10.76 13.04 -5.41
N LEU A 522 -10.27 13.25 -6.64
CA LEU A 522 -8.92 12.82 -7.01
C LEU A 522 -7.85 13.52 -6.15
N LYS A 523 -8.02 14.82 -5.88
CA LYS A 523 -7.12 15.58 -5.00
C LYS A 523 -7.10 15.00 -3.59
N GLU A 524 -8.27 14.79 -2.98
CA GLU A 524 -8.40 14.20 -1.64
C GLU A 524 -7.79 12.79 -1.59
N ASP A 525 -8.08 11.96 -2.59
CA ASP A 525 -7.57 10.60 -2.69
C ASP A 525 -6.04 10.57 -2.73
N ILE A 526 -5.41 11.45 -3.52
CA ILE A 526 -3.95 11.55 -3.63
C ILE A 526 -3.33 12.10 -2.35
N GLU A 527 -3.94 13.12 -1.74
CA GLU A 527 -3.48 13.71 -0.48
C GLU A 527 -3.48 12.69 0.67
N ALA A 528 -4.38 11.71 0.66
CA ALA A 528 -4.43 10.65 1.65
C ALA A 528 -3.15 9.80 1.72
N PHE A 529 -2.37 9.70 0.63
CA PHE A 529 -1.10 8.97 0.62
C PHE A 529 0.04 9.73 1.33
N GLN A 530 -0.19 10.99 1.70
CA GLN A 530 0.72 11.79 2.53
C GLN A 530 0.43 11.63 4.03
N VAL A 531 -0.67 10.95 4.39
CA VAL A 531 -1.04 10.69 5.79
C VAL A 531 -0.36 9.42 6.27
N ASN A 532 0.32 9.50 7.41
CA ASN A 532 0.85 8.34 8.13
C ASN A 532 0.01 8.15 9.40
N LEU A 533 -0.57 6.95 9.55
CA LEU A 533 -1.38 6.61 10.72
C LEU A 533 -0.48 6.19 11.88
N ASP A 534 -0.73 6.77 13.06
CA ASP A 534 -0.08 6.34 14.30
C ASP A 534 -0.52 4.94 14.74
N VAL A 535 0.24 4.35 15.66
CA VAL A 535 0.01 2.98 16.14
C VAL A 535 -1.35 2.86 16.80
N GLU A 536 -1.74 3.86 17.58
CA GLU A 536 -3.00 3.91 18.30
C GLU A 536 -4.21 3.94 17.34
N THR A 537 -4.10 4.64 16.21
CA THR A 537 -5.14 4.67 15.16
C THR A 537 -5.22 3.34 14.44
N LEU A 538 -4.08 2.71 14.12
CA LEU A 538 -4.06 1.40 13.50
C LEU A 538 -4.67 0.31 14.41
N GLN A 539 -4.42 0.37 15.72
CA GLN A 539 -5.04 -0.52 16.70
C GLN A 539 -6.55 -0.29 16.81
N ALA A 540 -7.00 0.98 16.81
CA ALA A 540 -8.42 1.31 16.82
C ALA A 540 -9.14 0.80 15.56
N ILE A 541 -8.49 0.88 14.39
CA ILE A 541 -9.02 0.28 13.15
C ILE A 541 -9.16 -1.24 13.29
N ASP A 542 -8.14 -1.91 13.83
CA ASP A 542 -8.17 -3.37 14.02
C ASP A 542 -9.27 -3.79 15.01
N ALA A 543 -9.53 -3.01 16.07
CA ALA A 543 -10.63 -3.23 16.99
C ALA A 543 -12.00 -3.11 16.30
N ILE A 544 -12.22 -2.07 15.48
CA ILE A 544 -13.46 -1.93 14.70
C ILE A 544 -13.65 -3.11 13.75
N HIS A 545 -12.58 -3.55 13.07
CA HIS A 545 -12.65 -4.69 12.17
C HIS A 545 -12.98 -6.01 12.89
N ALA A 546 -12.47 -6.21 14.11
CA ALA A 546 -12.81 -7.39 14.91
C ALA A 546 -14.31 -7.45 15.24
N GLU A 547 -14.95 -6.30 15.48
CA GLU A 547 -16.40 -6.20 15.70
C GLU A 547 -17.23 -6.33 14.41
N CYS A 548 -16.67 -5.87 13.29
CA CYS A 548 -17.34 -5.80 11.99
C CYS A 548 -16.48 -6.47 10.92
N ARG A 549 -16.31 -7.79 11.01
CA ARG A 549 -15.39 -8.54 10.14
C ARG A 549 -15.99 -8.75 8.74
N ASN A 550 -15.32 -8.21 7.72
CA ASN A 550 -15.66 -8.35 6.29
C ASN A 550 -17.17 -8.13 5.99
N PRO A 551 -17.76 -6.97 6.36
CA PRO A 551 -19.19 -6.70 6.26
C PRO A 551 -19.72 -6.56 4.83
N ASN A 552 -18.86 -6.71 3.82
CA ASN A 552 -19.21 -6.66 2.41
C ASN A 552 -19.41 -8.06 1.79
N VAL A 553 -19.23 -9.12 2.58
CA VAL A 553 -19.52 -10.50 2.16
C VAL A 553 -21.03 -10.70 2.11
N MET A 554 -21.52 -11.21 0.98
CA MET A 554 -22.90 -11.61 0.79
C MET A 554 -22.99 -13.14 0.89
N ASP A 555 -23.91 -13.63 1.70
CA ASP A 555 -24.24 -15.06 1.82
C ASP A 555 -25.04 -15.58 0.61
#